data_AF-A0A2V6LPA2-F1
#
_entry.id   AF-A0A2V6LPA2-F1
#
_cell.length_a   1.000
_cell.length_b   1.000
_cell.length_c   1.000
_cell.angle_alpha   90.00
_cell.angle_beta   90.00
_cell.angle_gamma   90.00
#
_symmetry.space_group_name_H-M   'P 1'
#
loop_
_entity.id
_entity.type
_entity.pdbx_description
1 polymer ?
#
loop_
_entity_poly.entity_id
_entity_poly.type
_entity_poly.pdbx_seq_one_letter_code
_entity_poly.pdbx_strand_id
1 'polypeptide(L)'
;MKYARIFLLIALAGISAILLSACGTTGSRALPAYEPPLAKSDFQTVRTTAYTHTESDHVQFTNHNALGGELQAAGRPIHRAENTRLPLEIEGDLRIASYTPPSQPFSIKDDEPKPAVRKATRATTTITTTTTRTVKVVGGKRVVVKGKLQPPKIGSAAADWSRWPMGTTFRLLSTGQIYRVDDYGWALAGRNTVDLYMATQAEMNAWGAREEPIQILKWGDSEESLRFLQRHQDYKHIRRMVLELQGNEEAAAQLQ
;
A
#
# COMPACT_ATOMS: atom_id res chain seq x y z
N MET A 1 -33.99 -3.57 -63.24
CA MET A 1 -32.53 -3.37 -63.06
C MET A 1 -32.12 -2.02 -62.44
N LYS A 2 -32.91 -0.93 -62.56
CA LYS A 2 -32.56 0.38 -61.96
C LYS A 2 -32.65 0.40 -60.42
N TYR A 3 -33.63 -0.28 -59.84
CA TYR A 3 -33.82 -0.34 -58.38
C TYR A 3 -32.75 -1.14 -57.64
N ALA A 4 -32.22 -2.21 -58.24
CA ALA A 4 -31.18 -3.04 -57.62
C ALA A 4 -29.84 -2.29 -57.42
N ARG A 5 -29.52 -1.34 -58.31
CA ARG A 5 -28.31 -0.50 -58.19
C ARG A 5 -28.45 0.55 -57.09
N ILE A 6 -29.66 1.04 -56.84
CA ILE A 6 -29.95 2.01 -55.77
C ILE A 6 -29.86 1.32 -54.40
N PHE A 7 -30.39 0.11 -54.27
CA PHE A 7 -30.26 -0.67 -53.02
C PHE A 7 -28.81 -1.06 -52.71
N LEU A 8 -27.99 -1.38 -53.73
CA LEU A 8 -26.57 -1.69 -53.54
C LEU A 8 -25.76 -0.46 -53.05
N LEU A 9 -26.07 0.73 -53.56
CA LEU A 9 -25.40 1.98 -53.15
C LEU A 9 -25.79 2.41 -51.73
N ILE A 10 -27.04 2.20 -51.32
CA ILE A 10 -27.49 2.47 -49.95
C ILE A 10 -26.85 1.46 -48.96
N ALA A 11 -26.72 0.19 -49.35
CA ALA A 11 -26.08 -0.82 -48.52
C ALA A 11 -24.57 -0.56 -48.33
N LEU A 12 -23.85 -0.09 -49.35
CA LEU A 12 -22.43 0.28 -49.25
C LEU A 12 -22.20 1.54 -48.40
N ALA A 13 -23.09 2.54 -48.47
CA ALA A 13 -23.03 3.71 -47.60
C ALA A 13 -23.33 3.36 -46.13
N GLY A 14 -24.23 2.41 -45.88
CA GLY A 14 -24.52 1.89 -44.54
C GLY A 14 -23.36 1.12 -43.91
N ILE A 15 -22.60 0.35 -44.70
CA ILE A 15 -21.46 -0.42 -44.20
C ILE A 15 -20.25 0.50 -43.93
N SER A 16 -20.05 1.56 -44.71
CA SER A 16 -18.98 2.54 -44.45
C SER A 16 -19.21 3.37 -43.18
N ALA A 17 -20.47 3.55 -42.74
CA ALA A 17 -20.80 4.27 -41.51
C ALA A 17 -20.62 3.41 -40.24
N ILE A 18 -20.53 2.09 -40.36
CA ILE A 18 -20.38 1.17 -39.22
C ILE A 18 -18.90 0.92 -38.89
N LEU A 19 -17.97 1.22 -39.81
CA LEU A 19 -16.52 1.00 -39.62
C LEU A 19 -15.74 2.21 -39.08
N LEU A 20 -16.41 3.33 -38.76
CA LEU A 20 -15.77 4.53 -38.18
C LEU A 20 -16.01 4.68 -36.67
N SER A 21 -16.65 3.72 -36.00
CA SER A 21 -16.69 3.63 -34.54
C SER A 21 -15.49 2.86 -33.97
N ALA A 22 -14.29 3.12 -34.50
CA ALA A 22 -13.06 2.85 -33.76
C ALA A 22 -12.90 3.99 -32.76
N CYS A 23 -13.45 3.78 -31.56
CA CYS A 23 -13.28 4.63 -30.41
C CYS A 23 -11.80 4.61 -29.99
N GLY A 24 -10.98 5.46 -30.63
CA GLY A 24 -9.67 5.84 -30.12
C GLY A 24 -9.88 6.70 -28.88
N THR A 25 -9.98 6.08 -27.71
CA THR A 25 -10.21 6.74 -26.43
C THR A 25 -8.96 7.49 -25.97
N THR A 26 -8.78 8.72 -26.47
CA THR A 26 -8.12 9.81 -25.73
C THR A 26 -9.19 10.67 -25.04
N GLY A 27 -10.19 10.02 -24.44
CA GLY A 27 -11.20 10.66 -23.60
C GLY A 27 -10.72 10.68 -22.16
N SER A 28 -10.72 11.86 -21.52
CA SER A 28 -10.43 12.00 -20.10
C SER A 28 -11.34 11.07 -19.30
N ARG A 29 -10.79 10.00 -18.71
CA ARG A 29 -11.56 9.10 -17.85
C ARG A 29 -12.10 9.88 -16.66
N ALA A 30 -13.39 9.77 -16.40
CA ALA A 30 -14.01 10.38 -15.22
C ALA A 30 -13.39 9.78 -13.96
N LEU A 31 -13.13 10.63 -12.98
CA LEU A 31 -12.63 10.21 -11.68
C LEU A 31 -13.72 9.44 -10.93
N PRO A 32 -13.34 8.50 -10.05
CA PRO A 32 -14.31 7.85 -9.18
C PRO A 32 -15.01 8.89 -8.28
N ALA A 33 -16.19 8.51 -7.76
CA ALA A 33 -16.91 9.30 -6.77
C ALA A 33 -16.02 9.57 -5.56
N TYR A 34 -16.06 10.81 -5.08
CA TYR A 34 -15.30 11.22 -3.90
C TYR A 34 -15.95 10.66 -2.63
N GLU A 35 -15.14 10.02 -1.79
CA GLU A 35 -15.51 9.53 -0.47
C GLU A 35 -14.84 10.40 0.60
N PRO A 36 -15.51 10.73 1.71
CA PRO A 36 -14.86 11.42 2.83
C PRO A 36 -13.60 10.67 3.32
N PRO A 37 -12.48 11.35 3.58
CA PRO A 37 -11.27 10.69 4.07
C PRO A 37 -11.50 9.98 5.41
N LEU A 38 -10.89 8.80 5.58
CA LEU A 38 -10.85 8.13 6.88
C LEU A 38 -9.92 8.90 7.84
N ALA A 39 -10.32 8.98 9.10
CA ALA A 39 -9.44 9.48 10.15
C ALA A 39 -8.24 8.54 10.33
N LYS A 40 -7.03 9.11 10.39
CA LYS A 40 -5.81 8.33 10.61
C LYS A 40 -5.90 7.58 11.94
N SER A 41 -5.83 6.25 11.87
CA SER A 41 -5.85 5.33 13.01
C SER A 41 -4.89 4.17 12.77
N ASP A 42 -4.35 3.59 13.85
CA ASP A 42 -3.50 2.40 13.80
C ASP A 42 -4.25 1.16 13.29
N PHE A 43 -5.58 1.14 13.46
CA PHE A 43 -6.45 0.07 12.98
C PHE A 43 -7.62 0.66 12.22
N GLN A 44 -7.82 0.17 11.00
CA GLN A 44 -8.85 0.65 10.08
C GLN A 44 -9.40 -0.51 9.25
N THR A 45 -10.66 -0.43 8.84
CA THR A 45 -11.20 -1.32 7.81
C THR A 45 -11.24 -0.54 6.51
N VAL A 46 -10.61 -1.09 5.47
CA VAL A 46 -10.50 -0.44 4.16
C VAL A 46 -10.96 -1.38 3.08
N ARG A 47 -11.50 -0.83 1.99
CA ARG A 47 -11.76 -1.63 0.81
C ARG A 47 -10.43 -1.97 0.15
N THR A 48 -10.17 -3.24 -0.06
CA THR A 48 -9.02 -3.70 -0.81
C THR A 48 -9.44 -4.26 -2.16
N THR A 49 -8.62 -3.98 -3.16
CA THR A 49 -8.65 -4.62 -4.46
C THR A 49 -7.27 -5.22 -4.74
N ALA A 50 -7.11 -5.88 -5.89
CA ALA A 50 -5.79 -6.29 -6.34
C ALA A 50 -5.61 -5.90 -7.80
N TYR A 51 -4.36 -5.60 -8.17
CA TYR A 51 -3.94 -5.31 -9.52
C TYR A 51 -2.68 -6.10 -9.87
N THR A 52 -2.37 -6.17 -11.16
CA THR A 52 -1.12 -6.75 -11.64
C THR A 52 -0.57 -5.97 -12.83
N HIS A 53 0.75 -6.01 -13.02
CA HIS A 53 1.43 -5.31 -14.12
C HIS A 53 1.04 -5.82 -15.52
N THR A 54 0.34 -6.95 -15.59
CA THR A 54 -0.16 -7.53 -16.85
C THR A 54 -1.52 -6.97 -17.28
N GLU A 55 -2.18 -6.15 -16.45
CA GLU A 55 -3.43 -5.49 -16.82
C GLU A 55 -3.21 -4.40 -17.87
N SER A 56 -4.21 -4.19 -18.73
CA SER A 56 -4.10 -3.33 -19.91
C SER A 56 -3.71 -1.88 -19.61
N ASP A 57 -4.14 -1.35 -18.47
CA ASP A 57 -3.83 0.01 -18.03
C ASP A 57 -2.45 0.16 -17.35
N HIS A 58 -1.82 -0.96 -16.98
CA HIS A 58 -0.47 -1.01 -16.41
C HIS A 58 0.63 -1.36 -17.43
N VAL A 59 0.29 -1.83 -18.64
CA VAL A 59 1.27 -2.24 -19.67
C VAL A 59 2.33 -1.16 -19.96
N GLN A 60 1.92 0.11 -19.98
CA GLN A 60 2.84 1.24 -20.22
C GLN A 60 3.87 1.46 -19.11
N PHE A 61 3.54 1.05 -17.88
CA PHE A 61 4.41 1.19 -16.69
C PHE A 61 5.18 -0.09 -16.39
N THR A 62 4.85 -1.19 -17.09
CA THR A 62 5.41 -2.53 -16.88
C THR A 62 5.42 -2.89 -15.38
N ASN A 63 6.47 -3.49 -14.85
CA ASN A 63 6.60 -3.88 -13.45
C ASN A 63 7.14 -2.75 -12.54
N HIS A 64 7.02 -1.48 -12.90
CA HIS A 64 7.50 -0.36 -12.08
C HIS A 64 6.38 0.31 -11.29
N ASN A 65 6.70 0.73 -10.07
CA ASN A 65 5.84 1.57 -9.24
C ASN A 65 6.05 3.06 -9.54
N ALA A 66 5.18 3.92 -9.00
CA ALA A 66 5.29 5.37 -9.13
C ALA A 66 6.63 5.97 -8.66
N LEU A 67 7.39 5.28 -7.80
CA LEU A 67 8.70 5.72 -7.32
C LEU A 67 9.86 5.32 -8.24
N GLY A 68 9.58 4.61 -9.32
CA GLY A 68 10.57 4.11 -10.27
C GLY A 68 11.28 2.82 -9.82
N GLY A 69 10.83 2.20 -8.73
CA GLY A 69 11.28 0.87 -8.30
C GLY A 69 10.42 -0.25 -8.88
N GLU A 70 10.85 -1.50 -8.72
CA GLU A 70 10.06 -2.67 -9.15
C GLU A 70 8.95 -3.03 -8.16
N LEU A 71 7.76 -3.33 -8.69
CA LEU A 71 6.61 -3.84 -7.95
C LEU A 71 6.92 -5.19 -7.31
N GLN A 72 6.65 -5.32 -6.01
CA GLN A 72 6.93 -6.51 -5.24
C GLN A 72 5.65 -7.20 -4.79
N ALA A 73 5.45 -8.47 -5.14
CA ALA A 73 4.38 -9.25 -4.52
C ALA A 73 4.75 -9.57 -3.06
N ALA A 74 3.78 -9.46 -2.16
CA ALA A 74 3.98 -9.77 -0.74
C ALA A 74 4.42 -11.23 -0.53
N GLY A 75 5.07 -11.49 0.61
CA GLY A 75 5.40 -12.84 1.05
C GLY A 75 4.15 -13.71 1.25
N ARG A 76 4.35 -14.99 1.54
CA ARG A 76 3.24 -15.92 1.80
C ARG A 76 2.39 -15.44 3.00
N PRO A 77 1.07 -15.71 3.01
CA PRO A 77 0.24 -15.48 4.19
C PRO A 77 0.86 -16.10 5.46
N ILE A 78 0.88 -15.31 6.53
CA ILE A 78 1.43 -15.64 7.84
C ILE A 78 0.26 -15.78 8.81
N HIS A 79 -0.04 -17.00 9.23
CA HIS A 79 -1.08 -17.22 10.24
C HIS A 79 -0.55 -16.92 11.65
N ARG A 80 -1.42 -16.42 12.53
CA ARG A 80 -1.16 -15.82 13.86
C ARG A 80 -0.08 -16.47 14.75
N ALA A 81 0.20 -17.77 14.60
CA ALA A 81 1.27 -18.46 15.33
C ALA A 81 2.70 -17.99 14.96
N GLU A 82 2.87 -17.29 13.84
CA GLU A 82 4.16 -16.85 13.31
C GLU A 82 4.41 -15.33 13.49
N ASN A 83 3.47 -14.61 14.10
CA ASN A 83 3.39 -13.15 14.03
C ASN A 83 3.88 -12.41 15.29
N THR A 84 4.98 -12.87 15.91
CA THR A 84 5.39 -12.38 17.24
C THR A 84 6.40 -11.22 17.23
N ARG A 85 6.79 -10.66 16.08
CA ARG A 85 7.68 -9.48 16.05
C ARG A 85 7.57 -8.67 14.76
N LEU A 86 7.57 -7.35 14.89
CA LEU A 86 7.80 -6.39 13.80
C LEU A 86 9.19 -6.64 13.15
N PRO A 87 9.35 -6.49 11.82
CA PRO A 87 10.65 -6.57 11.17
C PRO A 87 11.66 -5.57 11.76
N LEU A 88 12.90 -6.00 11.98
CA LEU A 88 13.99 -5.16 12.51
C LEU A 88 14.27 -3.89 11.69
N GLU A 89 13.95 -3.90 10.38
CA GLU A 89 14.05 -2.73 9.51
C GLU A 89 13.05 -1.62 9.88
N ILE A 90 11.91 -1.97 10.49
CA ILE A 90 10.90 -1.01 10.98
C ILE A 90 11.24 -0.57 12.42
N GLU A 91 11.91 -1.44 13.20
CA GLU A 91 12.30 -1.16 14.59
C GLU A 91 13.45 -0.12 14.69
N GLY A 92 14.26 0.03 13.65
CA GLY A 92 15.36 1.00 13.59
C GLY A 92 14.91 2.47 13.65
N ASP A 93 13.82 2.81 12.97
CA ASP A 93 13.29 4.19 12.90
C ASP A 93 12.47 4.58 14.14
N LEU A 94 11.80 3.61 14.78
CA LEU A 94 10.96 3.85 15.97
C LEU A 94 11.77 4.33 17.20
N ARG A 95 13.08 4.04 17.26
CA ARG A 95 13.93 4.46 18.38
C ARG A 95 14.41 5.91 18.31
N ILE A 96 14.20 6.59 17.18
CA ILE A 96 14.60 7.99 17.00
C ILE A 96 13.48 8.95 17.46
N ALA A 97 12.24 8.47 17.58
CA ALA A 97 11.07 9.31 17.88
C ALA A 97 10.59 9.29 19.36
N SER A 98 11.33 8.70 20.30
CA SER A 98 11.02 8.87 21.73
C SER A 98 11.62 10.18 22.24
N TYR A 99 10.92 11.29 21.95
CA TYR A 99 11.15 12.58 22.61
C TYR A 99 11.08 12.38 24.13
N THR A 100 12.21 12.54 24.82
CA THR A 100 12.25 12.62 26.28
C THR A 100 12.04 14.09 26.63
N PRO A 101 10.92 14.48 27.27
CA PRO A 101 10.76 15.85 27.74
C PRO A 101 11.82 16.13 28.82
N PRO A 102 12.50 17.28 28.80
CA PRO A 102 13.35 17.65 29.92
C PRO A 102 12.48 17.80 31.18
N SER A 103 12.83 17.11 32.25
CA SER A 103 12.18 17.23 33.55
C SER A 103 12.34 18.68 34.06
N GLN A 104 11.22 19.37 34.28
CA GLN A 104 11.23 20.67 34.94
C GLN A 104 11.68 20.53 36.40
N PRO A 105 12.40 21.52 36.96
CA PRO A 105 12.97 21.43 38.30
C PRO A 105 11.89 21.72 39.35
N PHE A 106 11.33 20.67 39.96
CA PHE A 106 10.57 20.83 41.19
C PHE A 106 11.54 20.77 42.38
N SER A 107 11.63 21.89 43.09
CA SER A 107 12.37 22.05 44.33
C SER A 107 11.58 21.40 45.46
N ILE A 108 12.15 20.46 46.21
CA ILE A 108 11.67 20.08 47.54
C ILE A 108 12.78 19.44 48.38
N LYS A 109 12.73 19.78 49.66
CA LYS A 109 13.75 19.74 50.71
C LYS A 109 14.12 18.32 51.17
N ASP A 110 15.35 18.21 51.67
CA ASP A 110 15.95 17.04 52.31
C ASP A 110 15.20 16.67 53.62
N ASP A 111 14.79 15.40 53.74
CA ASP A 111 14.85 14.56 54.95
C ASP A 111 14.40 13.10 54.62
N GLU A 112 15.16 12.12 55.14
CA GLU A 112 15.23 10.65 54.93
C GLU A 112 13.93 9.78 55.00
N PRO A 113 13.95 8.42 54.78
CA PRO A 113 15.00 7.50 54.26
C PRO A 113 14.54 6.51 53.13
N LYS A 114 15.55 5.85 52.52
CA LYS A 114 15.49 4.82 51.44
C LYS A 114 14.47 3.67 51.64
N PRO A 115 13.97 3.13 50.49
CA PRO A 115 13.91 1.68 50.32
C PRO A 115 14.74 1.18 49.13
N ALA A 116 15.08 -0.11 49.23
CA ALA A 116 16.18 -0.79 48.56
C ALA A 116 16.20 -0.76 47.01
N VAL A 117 17.40 -0.48 46.47
CA VAL A 117 17.77 -0.71 45.07
C VAL A 117 17.73 -2.20 44.76
N ARG A 118 16.71 -2.65 44.02
CA ARG A 118 16.82 -3.89 43.24
C ARG A 118 17.53 -3.55 41.93
N LYS A 119 18.75 -4.04 41.77
CA LYS A 119 19.45 -4.03 40.48
C LYS A 119 18.60 -4.85 39.50
N ALA A 120 17.90 -4.19 38.59
CA ALA A 120 17.26 -4.85 37.47
C ALA A 120 18.37 -5.27 36.49
N THR A 121 18.76 -6.54 36.58
CA THR A 121 19.60 -7.22 35.60
C THR A 121 18.93 -7.10 34.23
N ARG A 122 19.67 -6.54 33.27
CA ARG A 122 19.30 -6.40 31.86
C ARG A 122 19.00 -7.78 31.26
N ALA A 123 17.75 -8.22 31.38
CA ALA A 123 17.25 -9.39 30.68
C ALA A 123 16.86 -8.96 29.26
N THR A 124 17.81 -9.10 28.34
CA THR A 124 17.57 -9.06 26.90
C THR A 124 16.69 -10.26 26.54
N THR A 125 15.36 -10.08 26.63
CA THR A 125 14.41 -11.14 26.29
C THR A 125 14.45 -11.39 24.79
N THR A 126 14.89 -12.60 24.48
CA THR A 126 15.12 -13.17 23.16
C THR A 126 13.81 -13.30 22.39
N ILE A 127 13.87 -12.95 21.10
CA ILE A 127 12.70 -12.85 20.23
C ILE A 127 12.47 -14.14 19.45
N THR A 128 11.29 -14.71 19.65
CA THR A 128 10.79 -15.88 18.93
C THR A 128 10.55 -15.55 17.46
N THR A 129 11.14 -16.36 16.60
CA THR A 129 11.37 -16.05 15.20
C THR A 129 11.17 -17.31 14.36
N THR A 130 10.29 -17.23 13.35
CA THR A 130 9.93 -18.31 12.43
C THR A 130 11.18 -19.00 11.87
N THR A 131 11.42 -20.22 12.32
CA THR A 131 12.62 -20.99 12.00
C THR A 131 12.34 -21.90 10.81
N THR A 132 12.94 -21.63 9.65
CA THR A 132 13.02 -22.63 8.58
C THR A 132 13.94 -23.75 9.07
N ARG A 133 13.35 -24.91 9.45
CA ARG A 133 14.10 -26.04 10.03
C ARG A 133 14.66 -26.89 8.91
N THR A 134 15.95 -26.76 8.62
CA THR A 134 16.65 -27.74 7.78
C THR A 134 17.31 -28.78 8.68
N VAL A 135 16.93 -30.04 8.52
CA VAL A 135 17.58 -31.16 9.21
C VAL A 135 18.78 -31.59 8.36
N LYS A 136 19.99 -31.33 8.83
CA LYS A 136 21.21 -31.91 8.25
C LYS A 136 21.70 -33.05 9.14
N VAL A 137 22.15 -34.13 8.52
CA VAL A 137 22.84 -35.22 9.21
C VAL A 137 24.33 -34.90 9.13
N VAL A 138 24.93 -34.55 10.27
CA VAL A 138 26.39 -34.36 10.39
C VAL A 138 26.86 -35.35 11.44
N GLY A 139 27.72 -36.29 11.05
CA GLY A 139 28.28 -37.31 11.96
C GLY A 139 27.23 -38.22 12.60
N GLY A 140 26.19 -38.63 11.87
CA GLY A 140 25.15 -39.55 12.36
C GLY A 140 24.14 -38.94 13.35
N LYS A 141 24.28 -37.67 13.73
CA LYS A 141 23.32 -36.94 14.58
C LYS A 141 22.49 -35.97 13.74
N ARG A 142 21.18 -35.98 13.93
CA ARG A 142 20.25 -35.00 13.33
C ARG A 142 20.45 -33.66 14.03
N VAL A 143 21.02 -32.67 13.34
CA VAL A 143 21.20 -31.33 13.88
C VAL A 143 20.16 -30.40 13.24
N VAL A 144 19.38 -29.71 14.07
CA VAL A 144 18.47 -28.64 13.63
C VAL A 144 19.29 -27.38 13.46
N VAL A 145 19.60 -27.02 12.21
CA VAL A 145 20.25 -25.74 11.92
C VAL A 145 19.14 -24.67 11.87
N LYS A 146 19.18 -23.71 12.80
CA LYS A 146 18.34 -22.52 12.72
C LYS A 146 18.87 -21.64 11.58
N GLY A 147 18.14 -21.56 10.47
CA GLY A 147 18.44 -20.56 9.43
C GLY A 147 18.28 -19.14 9.96
N LYS A 148 19.05 -18.18 9.43
CA LYS A 148 18.80 -16.75 9.68
C LYS A 148 17.37 -16.41 9.25
N LEU A 149 16.63 -15.70 10.10
CA LEU A 149 15.33 -15.16 9.75
C LEU A 149 15.49 -14.16 8.62
N GLN A 150 14.83 -14.42 7.49
CA GLN A 150 14.68 -13.42 6.45
C GLN A 150 13.57 -12.45 6.88
N PRO A 151 13.77 -11.13 6.71
CA PRO A 151 12.68 -10.18 6.92
C PRO A 151 11.50 -10.55 6.01
N PRO A 152 10.25 -10.32 6.45
CA PRO A 152 9.09 -10.63 5.61
C PRO A 152 9.15 -9.80 4.33
N LYS A 153 8.87 -10.45 3.20
CA LYS A 153 8.79 -9.77 1.92
C LYS A 153 7.60 -8.81 1.92
N ILE A 154 7.90 -7.52 1.84
CA ILE A 154 6.90 -6.44 1.82
C ILE A 154 6.34 -6.33 0.41
N GLY A 155 5.02 -6.38 0.27
CA GLY A 155 4.34 -6.18 -0.99
C GLY A 155 4.19 -4.69 -1.34
N SER A 156 4.09 -4.39 -2.63
CA SER A 156 3.71 -3.09 -3.16
C SER A 156 2.20 -2.90 -3.09
N ALA A 157 1.76 -1.67 -2.85
CA ALA A 157 0.36 -1.30 -2.82
C ALA A 157 0.17 0.06 -3.48
N ALA A 158 -0.89 0.18 -4.27
CA ALA A 158 -1.34 1.44 -4.80
C ALA A 158 -2.44 2.01 -3.90
N ALA A 159 -2.40 3.31 -3.63
CA ALA A 159 -3.43 3.99 -2.87
C ALA A 159 -3.55 5.45 -3.30
N ASP A 160 -4.58 6.13 -2.80
CA ASP A 160 -4.58 7.58 -2.79
C ASP A 160 -3.55 8.10 -1.77
N TRP A 161 -2.54 8.83 -2.25
CA TRP A 161 -1.47 9.37 -1.41
C TRP A 161 -1.90 10.54 -0.52
N SER A 162 -3.06 11.17 -0.74
CA SER A 162 -3.62 12.11 0.26
C SER A 162 -4.11 11.39 1.51
N ARG A 163 -4.56 10.14 1.35
CA ARG A 163 -5.18 9.32 2.41
C ARG A 163 -4.17 8.40 3.07
N TRP A 164 -3.40 7.69 2.25
CA TRP A 164 -2.27 6.87 2.66
C TRP A 164 -1.01 7.40 1.98
N PRO A 165 -0.31 8.35 2.61
CA PRO A 165 0.89 8.94 2.04
C PRO A 165 1.93 7.89 1.64
N MET A 166 2.71 8.24 0.63
CA MET A 166 3.84 7.45 0.15
C MET A 166 4.69 6.94 1.31
N GLY A 167 5.01 5.64 1.29
CA GLY A 167 5.76 4.96 2.34
C GLY A 167 4.90 4.39 3.47
N THR A 168 3.58 4.64 3.49
CA THR A 168 2.68 4.04 4.48
C THR A 168 2.78 2.53 4.42
N THR A 169 3.17 1.92 5.53
CA THR A 169 3.36 0.47 5.67
C THR A 169 2.29 -0.08 6.58
N PHE A 170 1.59 -1.10 6.13
CA PHE A 170 0.47 -1.70 6.85
C PHE A 170 0.47 -3.22 6.72
N ARG A 171 -0.24 -3.86 7.63
CA ARG A 171 -0.43 -5.30 7.69
C ARG A 171 -1.90 -5.63 7.50
N LEU A 172 -2.19 -6.64 6.69
CA LEU A 172 -3.53 -7.22 6.60
C LEU A 172 -3.76 -8.13 7.80
N LEU A 173 -4.85 -7.94 8.53
CA LEU A 173 -5.12 -8.76 9.72
C LEU A 173 -5.59 -10.17 9.36
N SER A 174 -6.20 -10.38 8.18
CA SER A 174 -6.62 -11.74 7.75
C SER A 174 -5.43 -12.63 7.36
N THR A 175 -4.45 -12.09 6.63
CA THR A 175 -3.34 -12.87 6.07
C THR A 175 -2.00 -12.64 6.78
N GLY A 176 -1.87 -11.61 7.61
CA GLY A 176 -0.59 -11.24 8.24
C GLY A 176 0.46 -10.67 7.28
N GLN A 177 0.17 -10.58 5.98
CA GLN A 177 1.06 -10.00 4.98
C GLN A 177 1.24 -8.50 5.21
N ILE A 178 2.42 -8.00 4.85
CA ILE A 178 2.79 -6.59 5.00
C ILE A 178 2.91 -5.98 3.61
N TYR A 179 2.35 -4.78 3.45
CA TYR A 179 2.39 -4.00 2.24
C TYR A 179 2.89 -2.59 2.53
N ARG A 180 3.50 -1.96 1.53
CA ARG A 180 3.92 -0.57 1.56
C ARG A 180 3.29 0.16 0.39
N VAL A 181 2.73 1.32 0.66
CA VAL A 181 2.22 2.22 -0.37
C VAL A 181 3.42 2.84 -1.09
N ASP A 182 3.65 2.40 -2.31
CA ASP A 182 4.72 2.85 -3.20
C ASP A 182 4.20 3.16 -4.61
N ASP A 183 2.90 3.02 -4.83
CA ASP A 183 2.25 3.29 -6.09
C ASP A 183 0.94 4.07 -5.91
N TYR A 184 0.40 4.61 -7.01
CA TYR A 184 -0.91 5.26 -7.05
C TYR A 184 -1.60 4.99 -8.38
N GLY A 185 -2.91 5.27 -8.44
CA GLY A 185 -3.67 5.08 -9.67
C GLY A 185 -4.89 5.99 -9.75
N TRP A 186 -5.27 6.35 -10.97
CA TRP A 186 -6.43 7.22 -11.23
C TRP A 186 -7.72 6.68 -10.60
N ALA A 187 -7.86 5.34 -10.53
CA ALA A 187 -9.03 4.67 -9.99
C ALA A 187 -9.15 4.84 -8.47
N LEU A 188 -8.07 5.19 -7.77
CA LEU A 188 -8.01 5.21 -6.31
C LEU A 188 -8.17 6.63 -5.75
N ALA A 189 -7.86 7.66 -6.54
CA ALA A 189 -7.92 9.05 -6.10
C ALA A 189 -9.34 9.46 -5.67
N GLY A 190 -9.48 9.92 -4.43
CA GLY A 190 -10.76 10.26 -3.81
C GLY A 190 -11.49 9.08 -3.17
N ARG A 191 -10.90 7.88 -3.07
CA ARG A 191 -11.55 6.70 -2.46
C ARG A 191 -10.80 6.18 -1.25
N ASN A 192 -11.52 5.54 -0.34
CA ASN A 192 -10.95 4.79 0.78
C ASN A 192 -10.60 3.35 0.36
N THR A 193 -9.85 3.21 -0.74
CA THR A 193 -9.49 1.92 -1.33
C THR A 193 -7.98 1.78 -1.47
N VAL A 194 -7.46 0.61 -1.10
CA VAL A 194 -6.06 0.23 -1.30
C VAL A 194 -5.98 -0.93 -2.27
N ASP A 195 -5.17 -0.80 -3.31
CA ASP A 195 -4.99 -1.82 -4.35
C ASP A 195 -3.70 -2.60 -4.09
N LEU A 196 -3.79 -3.91 -3.96
CA LEU A 196 -2.65 -4.75 -3.61
C LEU A 196 -2.01 -5.34 -4.86
N TYR A 197 -0.71 -5.17 -5.01
CA TYR A 197 -0.01 -5.73 -6.15
C TYR A 197 0.13 -7.26 -6.03
N MET A 198 -0.20 -7.95 -7.11
CA MET A 198 -0.04 -9.40 -7.27
C MET A 198 0.87 -9.71 -8.46
N ALA A 199 1.70 -10.76 -8.33
CA ALA A 199 2.64 -11.14 -9.38
C ALA A 199 1.94 -11.75 -10.59
N THR A 200 0.75 -12.33 -10.40
CA THR A 200 -0.01 -13.01 -11.44
C THR A 200 -1.49 -12.64 -11.44
N GLN A 201 -2.11 -12.70 -12.62
CA GLN A 201 -3.56 -12.52 -12.79
C GLN A 201 -4.39 -13.51 -11.96
N ALA A 202 -3.90 -14.74 -11.78
CA ALA A 202 -4.58 -15.75 -10.98
C ALA A 202 -4.67 -15.36 -9.50
N GLU A 203 -3.58 -14.84 -8.93
CA GLU A 203 -3.55 -14.32 -7.56
C GLU A 203 -4.42 -13.09 -7.39
N MET A 204 -4.38 -12.17 -8.37
CA MET A 204 -5.24 -10.99 -8.43
C MET A 204 -6.74 -11.38 -8.39
N ASN A 205 -7.15 -12.31 -9.26
CA ASN A 205 -8.52 -12.79 -9.32
C ASN A 205 -8.92 -13.54 -8.03
N ALA A 206 -8.00 -14.31 -7.44
CA ALA A 206 -8.25 -15.02 -6.19
C ALA A 206 -8.42 -14.06 -5.00
N TRP A 207 -7.79 -12.88 -5.04
CA TRP A 207 -7.94 -11.85 -4.02
C TRP A 207 -9.30 -11.17 -4.08
N GLY A 208 -9.67 -10.66 -5.27
CA GLY A 208 -10.93 -9.96 -5.51
C GLY A 208 -11.08 -8.62 -4.77
N ALA A 209 -12.26 -8.01 -4.86
CA ALA A 209 -12.59 -6.81 -4.09
C ALA A 209 -13.27 -7.18 -2.77
N ARG A 210 -12.77 -6.68 -1.64
CA ARG A 210 -13.35 -6.96 -0.31
C ARG A 210 -12.96 -5.92 0.75
N GLU A 211 -13.73 -5.88 1.83
CA GLU A 211 -13.34 -5.17 3.04
C GLU A 211 -12.27 -5.96 3.79
N GLU A 212 -11.18 -5.28 4.17
CA GLU A 212 -10.05 -5.90 4.85
C GLU A 212 -9.66 -5.04 6.05
N PRO A 213 -9.65 -5.62 7.27
CA PRO A 213 -9.14 -4.93 8.43
C PRO A 213 -7.60 -4.89 8.37
N ILE A 214 -7.06 -3.68 8.45
CA ILE A 214 -5.63 -3.42 8.38
C ILE A 214 -5.11 -2.83 9.69
N GLN A 215 -3.85 -3.12 9.97
CA GLN A 215 -3.07 -2.44 11.00
C GLN A 215 -1.99 -1.59 10.32
N ILE A 216 -2.01 -0.28 10.54
CA ILE A 216 -0.93 0.61 10.13
C ILE A 216 0.28 0.34 11.03
N LEU A 217 1.42 0.01 10.40
CA LEU A 217 2.69 -0.20 11.09
C LEU A 217 3.52 1.07 11.13
N LYS A 218 3.46 1.87 10.06
CA LYS A 218 4.12 3.16 9.92
C LYS A 218 3.32 4.00 8.92
N TRP A 219 2.95 5.21 9.31
CA TRP A 219 2.41 6.19 8.36
C TRP A 219 3.51 6.72 7.45
N GLY A 220 3.17 6.93 6.18
CA GLY A 220 4.04 7.58 5.21
C GLY A 220 4.16 9.08 5.41
N ASP A 221 4.90 9.73 4.52
CA ASP A 221 5.18 11.17 4.59
C ASP A 221 4.27 11.94 3.63
N SER A 222 3.39 12.78 4.20
CA SER A 222 2.45 13.63 3.45
C SER A 222 3.17 14.75 2.69
N GLU A 223 4.26 15.31 3.22
CA GLU A 223 5.01 16.38 2.58
C GLU A 223 5.80 15.85 1.38
N GLU A 224 6.44 14.69 1.52
CA GLU A 224 7.12 14.03 0.39
C GLU A 224 6.12 13.63 -0.70
N SER A 225 4.96 13.09 -0.31
CA SER A 225 3.87 12.77 -1.25
C SER A 225 3.45 14.02 -2.03
N LEU A 226 3.22 15.14 -1.34
CA LEU A 226 2.84 16.40 -1.96
C LEU A 226 3.94 16.89 -2.91
N ARG A 227 5.20 16.91 -2.47
CA ARG A 227 6.35 17.35 -3.28
C ARG A 227 6.50 16.51 -4.54
N PHE A 228 6.27 15.20 -4.45
CA PHE A 228 6.33 14.31 -5.60
C PHE A 228 5.21 14.63 -6.60
N LEU A 229 3.96 14.67 -6.11
CA LEU A 229 2.75 14.82 -6.92
C LEU A 229 2.60 16.22 -7.56
N GLN A 230 3.14 17.26 -6.92
CA GLN A 230 3.06 18.64 -7.41
C GLN A 230 3.55 18.82 -8.85
N ARG A 231 4.50 17.98 -9.30
CA ARG A 231 5.09 18.02 -10.64
C ARG A 231 4.22 17.39 -11.73
N HIS A 232 3.15 16.70 -11.36
CA HIS A 232 2.32 15.87 -12.25
C HIS A 232 0.82 16.24 -12.20
N GLN A 233 0.51 17.52 -11.94
CA GLN A 233 -0.87 18.00 -11.79
C GLN A 233 -1.64 18.15 -13.11
N ASP A 234 -1.02 17.83 -14.25
CA ASP A 234 -1.68 17.66 -15.54
C ASP A 234 -2.75 16.55 -15.51
N TYR A 235 -2.56 15.55 -14.64
CA TYR A 235 -3.57 14.52 -14.40
C TYR A 235 -4.59 14.94 -13.34
N LYS A 236 -5.89 14.83 -13.67
CA LYS A 236 -7.00 15.18 -12.75
C LYS A 236 -6.91 14.45 -11.41
N HIS A 237 -6.58 13.16 -11.42
CA HIS A 237 -6.49 12.35 -10.21
C HIS A 237 -5.36 12.84 -9.29
N ILE A 238 -4.20 13.19 -9.86
CA ILE A 238 -3.07 13.77 -9.11
C ILE A 238 -3.45 15.12 -8.53
N ARG A 239 -4.13 15.97 -9.32
CA ARG A 239 -4.61 17.27 -8.84
C ARG A 239 -5.58 17.12 -7.66
N ARG A 240 -6.48 16.13 -7.69
CA ARG A 240 -7.36 15.81 -6.57
C ARG A 240 -6.56 15.46 -5.30
N MET A 241 -5.58 14.57 -5.41
CA MET A 241 -4.71 14.19 -4.27
C MET A 241 -3.93 15.40 -3.72
N VAL A 242 -3.41 16.26 -4.60
CA VAL A 242 -2.69 17.49 -4.20
C VAL A 242 -3.60 18.45 -3.44
N LEU A 243 -4.85 18.65 -3.90
CA LEU A 243 -5.81 19.50 -3.20
C LEU A 243 -6.15 18.96 -1.80
N GLU A 244 -6.39 17.65 -1.68
CA GLU A 244 -6.62 17.03 -0.37
C GLU A 244 -5.40 17.20 0.57
N LEU A 245 -4.18 16.97 0.07
CA LEU A 245 -2.93 17.16 0.84
C LEU A 245 -2.72 18.62 1.29
N GLN A 246 -3.28 19.59 0.56
CA GLN A 246 -3.26 21.01 0.91
C GLN A 246 -4.40 21.41 1.85
N GLY A 247 -5.27 20.47 2.25
CA GLY A 247 -6.43 20.72 3.11
C GLY A 247 -7.64 21.31 2.38
N ASN A 248 -7.68 21.25 1.04
CA ASN A 248 -8.78 21.75 0.22
C ASN A 248 -9.69 20.61 -0.25
N GLU A 249 -10.37 19.97 0.70
CA GLU A 249 -11.26 18.83 0.44
C GLU A 249 -12.45 19.19 -0.46
N GLU A 250 -12.99 20.41 -0.33
CA GLU A 250 -14.12 20.86 -1.15
C GLU A 250 -13.76 20.93 -2.63
N ALA A 251 -12.60 21.52 -2.96
CA ALA A 251 -12.13 21.57 -4.34
C ALA A 251 -11.75 20.18 -4.87
N ALA A 252 -11.18 19.32 -4.01
CA ALA A 252 -10.88 17.94 -4.37
C ALA A 252 -12.16 17.14 -4.74
N ALA A 253 -13.23 17.31 -3.96
CA ALA A 253 -14.52 16.67 -4.19
C ALA A 253 -15.22 17.16 -5.47
N GLN A 254 -14.98 18.41 -5.87
CA GLN A 254 -15.56 19.00 -7.09
C GLN A 254 -14.89 18.54 -8.39
N LEU A 255 -13.66 18.04 -8.34
CA LEU A 255 -13.00 17.48 -9.53
C LEU A 255 -13.69 16.18 -9.94
N GLN A 256 -14.23 16.09 -11.16
CA GLN A 256 -14.81 14.86 -11.75
C GLN A 256 -14.10 14.46 -13.06
#